data_AF-A0A1A8HNT6-F1
#
_entry.id   AF-A0A1A8HNT6-F1
#
_cell.length_a   1.000
_cell.length_b   1.000
_cell.length_c   1.000
_cell.angle_alpha   90.00
_cell.angle_beta   90.00
_cell.angle_gamma   90.00
#
_symmetry.space_group_name_H-M   'P 1'
#
loop_
_entity.id
_entity.type
_entity.pdbx_description
1 polymer ?
#
loop_
_entity_poly.entity_id
_entity_poly.type
_entity_poly.pdbx_seq_one_letter_code
_entity_poly.pdbx_strand_id
1 'polypeptide(L)'
;PLPVFSTFVLTISSGEKVYGSAIQFYESYSINLLSEKQKIQLGLLTALEKKVIPNRSVNTNKCICLLSRWPFFESFRKFLMFIYKLSVSGPHPLPIEKHISHFMHNVSFPSPQRPRILVQLSVHDTLILSQPVCTPLPLSGADYGTLLMNLGSENCATLL
;
A
#
# COMPACT_ATOMS: atom_id res chain seq x y z
N PRO A 1 -3.76 14.72 1.08
CA PRO A 1 -2.93 14.01 2.09
C PRO A 1 -1.93 13.10 1.35
N LEU A 2 -0.78 12.81 1.97
CA LEU A 2 0.17 11.84 1.41
C LEU A 2 -0.41 10.41 1.47
N PRO A 3 0.02 9.50 0.58
CA PRO A 3 -0.37 8.10 0.66
C PRO A 3 0.03 7.46 1.99
N VAL A 4 -0.86 6.63 2.53
CA VAL A 4 -0.66 5.91 3.79
C VAL A 4 -0.42 4.44 3.48
N PHE A 5 0.64 3.87 4.02
CA PHE A 5 0.92 2.43 3.91
C PHE A 5 0.28 1.68 5.06
N SER A 6 -0.28 0.50 4.78
CA SER A 6 -0.84 -0.40 5.77
C SER A 6 -0.61 -1.86 5.39
N THR A 7 -0.68 -2.73 6.41
CA THR A 7 -0.56 -4.18 6.25
C THR A 7 -1.75 -4.87 6.88
N PHE A 8 -2.19 -5.99 6.31
CA PHE A 8 -3.24 -6.82 6.87
C PHE A 8 -2.95 -8.29 6.61
N VAL A 9 -3.69 -9.19 7.27
CA VAL A 9 -3.54 -10.63 7.09
C VAL A 9 -4.90 -11.22 6.77
N LEU A 10 -4.96 -11.98 5.68
CA LEU A 10 -6.10 -12.83 5.36
C LEU A 10 -5.77 -14.25 5.84
N THR A 11 -6.69 -14.88 6.55
CA THR A 11 -6.59 -16.29 6.93
C THR A 11 -7.51 -17.08 6.01
N ILE A 12 -6.95 -18.02 5.25
CA ILE A 12 -7.74 -18.87 4.35
C ILE A 12 -8.26 -20.11 5.09
N SER A 13 -9.14 -20.88 4.44
CA SER A 13 -9.77 -22.07 5.05
C SER A 13 -8.79 -23.14 5.52
N SER A 14 -7.57 -23.21 4.96
CA SER A 14 -6.50 -24.10 5.42
C SER A 14 -5.82 -23.64 6.71
N GLY A 15 -6.15 -22.45 7.23
CA GLY A 15 -5.47 -21.80 8.35
C GLY A 15 -4.17 -21.09 7.96
N GLU A 16 -3.77 -21.15 6.68
CA GLU A 16 -2.60 -20.43 6.18
C GLU A 16 -2.85 -18.92 6.12
N LYS A 17 -1.77 -18.16 6.30
CA LYS A 17 -1.77 -16.69 6.26
C LYS A 17 -1.41 -16.21 4.87
N VAL A 18 -2.19 -15.27 4.35
CA VAL A 18 -1.85 -14.45 3.18
C VAL A 18 -1.66 -13.02 3.66
N TYR A 19 -0.46 -12.49 3.46
CA TYR A 19 -0.08 -11.15 3.87
C TYR A 19 -0.48 -10.13 2.81
N GLY A 20 -1.21 -9.10 3.22
CA GLY A 20 -1.58 -7.96 2.41
C GLY A 20 -0.73 -6.74 2.74
N SER A 21 -0.22 -6.08 1.71
CA SER A 21 0.42 -4.76 1.77
C SER A 21 -0.39 -3.80 0.92
N ALA A 22 -0.72 -2.64 1.46
CA ALA A 22 -1.58 -1.68 0.79
C ALA A 22 -1.02 -0.26 0.91
N ILE A 23 -1.24 0.53 -0.14
CA ILE A 23 -1.13 1.98 -0.08
C ILE A 23 -2.49 2.59 -0.36
N GLN A 24 -2.92 3.46 0.52
CA GLN A 24 -4.18 4.18 0.42
C GLN A 24 -3.90 5.64 0.10
N PHE A 25 -4.59 6.18 -0.90
CA PHE A 25 -4.40 7.55 -1.37
C PHE A 25 -5.72 8.15 -1.87
N TYR A 26 -5.71 9.44 -2.13
CA TYR A 26 -6.87 10.16 -2.65
C TYR A 26 -6.62 10.62 -4.07
N GLU A 27 -7.66 10.51 -4.89
CA GLU A 27 -7.68 11.05 -6.25
C GLU A 27 -8.85 12.02 -6.40
N SER A 28 -8.68 13.02 -7.26
CA SER A 28 -9.76 13.94 -7.61
C SER A 28 -10.92 13.16 -8.21
N TYR A 29 -12.14 13.44 -7.73
CA TYR A 29 -13.36 12.81 -8.19
C TYR A 29 -14.29 13.82 -8.82
N SER A 30 -14.78 13.52 -10.02
CA SER A 30 -15.64 14.43 -10.76
C SER A 30 -16.99 14.61 -10.08
N ILE A 31 -17.34 15.86 -9.77
CA ILE A 31 -18.62 16.23 -9.14
C ILE A 31 -19.81 15.85 -10.04
N ASN A 32 -19.60 15.75 -11.36
CA ASN A 32 -20.63 15.37 -12.32
C ASN A 32 -21.08 13.91 -12.17
N LEU A 33 -20.24 13.05 -11.56
CA LEU A 33 -20.55 11.65 -11.29
C LEU A 33 -21.31 11.44 -9.97
N LEU A 34 -21.51 12.49 -9.17
CA LEU A 34 -22.25 12.41 -7.91
C LEU A 34 -23.76 12.54 -8.12
N SER A 35 -24.52 11.71 -7.41
CA SER A 35 -25.97 11.89 -7.27
C SER A 35 -26.31 13.17 -6.49
N GLU A 36 -27.53 13.70 -6.64
CA GLU A 36 -27.97 14.86 -5.87
C GLU A 36 -27.87 14.63 -4.34
N LYS A 37 -28.25 13.43 -3.87
CA LYS A 37 -28.15 13.06 -2.45
C LYS A 37 -26.71 13.17 -1.92
N GLN A 38 -25.75 12.65 -2.69
CA GLN A 38 -24.32 12.74 -2.34
C GLN A 38 -23.83 14.20 -2.37
N LYS A 39 -24.25 14.99 -3.36
CA LYS A 39 -23.91 16.41 -3.43
C LYS A 39 -24.40 17.18 -2.22
N ILE A 40 -25.61 16.88 -1.72
CA ILE A 40 -26.16 17.47 -0.49
C ILE A 40 -25.35 17.02 0.74
N GLN A 41 -25.08 15.72 0.89
CA GLN A 41 -24.32 15.19 2.04
C GLN A 41 -22.89 15.72 2.12
N LEU A 42 -22.26 15.95 0.96
CA LEU A 42 -20.93 16.55 0.86
C LEU A 42 -20.96 18.10 0.93
N GLY A 43 -22.15 18.69 1.09
CA GLY A 43 -22.34 20.14 1.14
C GLY A 43 -21.89 20.86 -0.12
N LEU A 44 -22.01 20.24 -1.30
CA LEU A 44 -21.60 20.82 -2.58
C LEU A 44 -22.66 21.75 -3.17
N LEU A 45 -23.87 21.75 -2.61
CA LEU A 45 -24.99 22.57 -3.06
C LEU A 45 -25.38 23.59 -1.99
N THR A 46 -25.83 24.78 -2.40
CA THR A 46 -26.44 25.75 -1.49
C THR A 46 -27.78 25.23 -0.97
N ALA A 47 -28.06 25.46 0.32
CA ALA A 47 -29.26 24.94 0.98
C ALA A 47 -30.58 25.47 0.40
N LEU A 48 -30.57 26.70 -0.13
CA LEU A 48 -31.76 27.40 -0.63
C LEU A 48 -31.97 27.25 -2.14
N GLU A 49 -30.91 27.31 -2.95
CA GLU A 49 -31.01 27.38 -4.42
C GLU A 49 -30.46 26.13 -5.13
N LYS A 50 -29.94 25.15 -4.39
CA LYS A 50 -29.25 23.96 -4.93
C LYS A 50 -28.16 24.29 -5.97
N LYS A 51 -27.54 25.46 -5.87
CA LYS A 51 -26.44 25.85 -6.77
C LYS A 51 -25.13 25.25 -6.28
N VAL A 52 -24.27 24.84 -7.22
CA VAL A 52 -22.94 24.30 -6.88
C VAL A 52 -22.10 25.37 -6.21
N ILE A 53 -21.53 25.05 -5.05
CA ILE A 53 -20.63 25.95 -4.33
C ILE A 53 -19.25 25.91 -5.02
N PRO A 54 -18.73 27.05 -5.52
CA PRO A 54 -17.43 27.08 -6.17
C PRO A 54 -16.30 26.76 -5.18
N ASN A 55 -15.14 26.33 -5.70
CA ASN A 55 -13.94 25.98 -4.92
C ASN A 55 -14.05 24.78 -3.96
N ARG A 56 -15.10 23.96 -4.04
CA ARG A 56 -15.12 22.66 -3.36
C ARG A 56 -14.65 21.55 -4.30
N SER A 57 -13.51 20.94 -3.98
CA SER A 57 -13.06 19.72 -4.64
C SER A 57 -13.58 18.49 -3.90
N VAL A 58 -13.86 17.43 -4.66
CA VAL A 58 -14.25 16.13 -4.12
C VAL A 58 -13.13 15.17 -4.44
N ASN A 59 -12.75 14.36 -3.47
CA ASN A 59 -11.77 13.31 -3.67
C ASN A 59 -12.39 11.97 -3.31
N THR A 60 -11.96 10.93 -4.02
CA THR A 60 -12.29 9.56 -3.70
C THR A 60 -11.08 8.86 -3.10
N ASN A 61 -11.32 7.94 -2.19
CA ASN A 61 -10.28 7.11 -1.61
C ASN A 61 -10.02 5.91 -2.53
N LYS A 62 -8.75 5.69 -2.85
CA LYS A 62 -8.25 4.60 -3.68
C LYS A 62 -7.18 3.83 -2.93
N CYS A 63 -6.97 2.59 -3.37
CA CYS A 63 -5.99 1.71 -2.77
C CYS A 63 -5.33 0.85 -3.86
N ILE A 64 -4.01 0.68 -3.78
CA ILE A 64 -3.28 -0.38 -4.49
C ILE A 64 -2.84 -1.39 -3.43
N CYS A 65 -3.16 -2.67 -3.66
CA CYS A 65 -2.89 -3.74 -2.74
C CYS A 65 -2.09 -4.86 -3.40
N LEU A 66 -1.12 -5.40 -2.68
CA LEU A 66 -0.34 -6.57 -3.04
C LEU A 66 -0.56 -7.67 -1.98
N LEU A 67 -0.94 -8.86 -2.45
CA LEU A 67 -1.10 -10.05 -1.61
C LEU A 67 0.07 -11.01 -1.84
N SER A 68 0.61 -11.58 -0.77
CA SER A 68 1.73 -12.51 -0.84
C SER A 68 1.68 -13.54 0.29
N ARG A 69 2.27 -14.72 0.05
CA ARG A 69 2.58 -15.68 1.11
C ARG A 69 3.83 -15.30 1.91
N TRP A 70 4.62 -14.35 1.40
CA TRP A 70 5.84 -13.88 2.05
C TRP A 70 5.58 -12.54 2.78
N PRO A 71 6.06 -12.37 4.02
CA PRO A 71 5.86 -11.14 4.79
C PRO A 71 6.89 -10.04 4.43
N PHE A 72 7.11 -9.77 3.13
CA PHE A 72 8.09 -8.77 2.66
C PHE A 72 7.55 -7.33 2.72
N PHE A 73 6.98 -6.94 3.86
CA PHE A 73 6.21 -5.70 3.98
C PHE A 73 6.96 -4.44 3.56
N GLU A 74 8.21 -4.25 3.99
CA GLU A 74 8.98 -3.06 3.61
C GLU A 74 9.33 -3.04 2.11
N SER A 75 9.64 -4.21 1.53
CA SER A 75 9.91 -4.32 0.10
C SER A 75 8.65 -4.07 -0.73
N PHE A 76 7.51 -4.60 -0.30
CA PHE A 76 6.23 -4.33 -0.92
C PHE A 76 5.78 -2.87 -0.74
N ARG A 77 6.07 -2.24 0.40
CA ARG A 77 5.88 -0.80 0.61
C ARG A 77 6.63 0.01 -0.44
N LYS A 78 7.92 -0.29 -0.64
CA LYS A 78 8.76 0.38 -1.66
C LYS A 78 8.21 0.17 -3.07
N PHE A 79 7.83 -1.06 -3.40
CA PHE A 79 7.25 -1.38 -4.71
C PHE A 79 5.92 -0.66 -4.94
N LEU A 80 4.99 -0.70 -3.98
CA LEU A 80 3.69 -0.03 -4.08
C LEU A 80 3.86 1.49 -4.20
N MET A 81 4.73 2.09 -3.39
CA MET A 81 5.04 3.53 -3.49
C MET A 81 5.65 3.88 -4.85
N PHE A 82 6.48 3.01 -5.41
CA PHE A 82 7.01 3.17 -6.77
C PHE A 82 5.89 3.14 -7.82
N ILE A 83 4.97 2.17 -7.76
CA ILE A 83 3.80 2.09 -8.65
C ILE A 83 2.91 3.34 -8.51
N TYR A 84 2.63 3.80 -7.29
CA TYR A 84 1.84 5.02 -7.09
C TYR A 84 2.53 6.26 -7.64
N LYS A 85 3.84 6.41 -7.44
CA LYS A 85 4.60 7.50 -8.07
C LYS A 85 4.44 7.45 -9.59
N LEU A 86 4.56 6.28 -10.21
CA LEU A 86 4.36 6.12 -11.65
C LEU A 86 2.93 6.42 -12.11
N SER A 87 1.92 6.22 -11.27
CA SER A 87 0.53 6.49 -11.66
C SER A 87 0.16 7.97 -11.59
N VAL A 88 0.84 8.75 -10.75
CA VAL A 88 0.54 10.18 -10.54
C VAL A 88 1.59 11.12 -11.13
N SER A 89 2.77 10.61 -11.50
CA SER A 89 3.79 11.36 -12.24
C SER A 89 3.84 10.88 -13.69
N GLY A 90 4.27 11.74 -14.60
CA GLY A 90 4.29 11.43 -16.02
C GLY A 90 4.76 12.63 -16.84
N PRO A 91 5.20 12.43 -18.09
CA PRO A 91 5.21 11.15 -18.83
C PRO A 91 6.36 10.20 -18.43
N HIS A 92 6.17 8.90 -18.69
CA HIS A 92 7.17 7.86 -18.42
C HIS A 92 7.54 7.08 -19.69
N PRO A 93 8.80 6.62 -19.83
CA PRO A 93 9.25 5.91 -21.02
C PRO A 93 8.67 4.49 -21.13
N LEU A 94 8.28 3.88 -20.01
CA LEU A 94 7.68 2.56 -19.97
C LEU A 94 6.29 2.63 -19.34
N PRO A 95 5.32 1.85 -19.84
CA PRO A 95 4.00 1.77 -19.23
C PRO A 95 4.09 1.09 -17.86
N ILE A 96 3.21 1.49 -16.93
CA ILE A 96 3.19 1.00 -15.55
C ILE A 96 3.00 -0.52 -15.48
N GLU A 97 2.23 -1.08 -16.42
CA GLU A 97 1.95 -2.51 -16.58
C GLU A 97 3.23 -3.32 -16.80
N LYS A 98 4.25 -2.74 -17.46
CA LYS A 98 5.53 -3.42 -17.67
C LYS A 98 6.29 -3.61 -16.36
N HIS A 99 6.25 -2.62 -15.46
CA HIS A 99 6.85 -2.72 -14.15
C HIS A 99 6.13 -3.75 -13.27
N ILE A 100 4.78 -3.75 -13.32
CA ILE A 100 3.95 -4.73 -12.61
C ILE A 100 4.25 -6.14 -13.13
N SER A 101 4.21 -6.35 -14.44
CA SER A 101 4.47 -7.65 -15.07
C SER A 101 5.88 -8.17 -14.73
N HIS A 102 6.90 -7.31 -14.82
CA HIS A 102 8.26 -7.69 -14.44
C HIS A 102 8.33 -8.15 -12.97
N PHE A 103 7.74 -7.37 -12.05
CA PHE A 103 7.76 -7.72 -10.63
C PHE A 103 6.99 -9.01 -10.31
N MET A 104 5.83 -9.22 -10.95
CA MET A 104 4.96 -10.36 -10.66
C MET A 104 5.44 -11.66 -11.31
N HIS A 105 6.07 -11.59 -12.49
CA HIS A 105 6.37 -12.78 -13.29
C HIS A 105 7.86 -13.06 -13.49
N ASN A 106 8.72 -12.04 -13.44
CA ASN A 106 10.14 -12.20 -13.78
C ASN A 106 11.06 -12.12 -12.56
N VAL A 107 10.61 -11.48 -11.48
CA VAL A 107 11.36 -11.45 -10.22
C VAL A 107 11.20 -12.80 -9.51
N SER A 108 12.31 -13.52 -9.35
CA SER A 108 12.34 -14.74 -8.55
C SER A 108 12.15 -14.43 -7.07
N PHE A 109 11.56 -15.37 -6.33
CA PHE A 109 11.53 -15.30 -4.86
C PHE A 109 12.81 -15.90 -4.25
N PRO A 110 13.24 -15.43 -3.06
CA PRO A 110 14.43 -15.94 -2.40
C PRO A 110 14.36 -17.44 -2.10
N SER A 111 15.45 -18.16 -2.36
CA SER A 111 15.59 -19.60 -2.09
C SER A 111 16.75 -19.86 -1.10
N PRO A 112 16.88 -21.06 -0.51
CA PRO A 112 18.02 -21.39 0.34
C PRO A 112 19.38 -21.20 -0.37
N GLN A 113 19.46 -21.47 -1.67
CA GLN A 113 20.67 -21.25 -2.47
C GLN A 113 20.86 -19.77 -2.86
N ARG A 114 19.77 -19.01 -2.94
CA ARG A 114 19.79 -17.58 -3.27
C ARG A 114 18.93 -16.80 -2.26
N PRO A 115 19.45 -16.57 -1.04
CA PRO A 115 18.65 -16.05 0.06
C PRO A 115 18.35 -14.55 -0.07
N ARG A 116 18.99 -13.84 -0.99
CA ARG A 116 18.79 -12.41 -1.24
C ARG A 116 18.67 -12.14 -2.74
N ILE A 117 17.66 -11.38 -3.10
CA ILE A 117 17.34 -11.00 -4.48
C ILE A 117 17.21 -9.49 -4.52
N LEU A 118 18.15 -8.85 -5.21
CA LEU A 118 18.09 -7.42 -5.53
C LEU A 118 17.22 -7.26 -6.77
N VAL A 119 16.20 -6.40 -6.67
CA VAL A 119 15.26 -6.09 -7.74
C VAL A 119 15.46 -4.63 -8.12
N GLN A 120 15.80 -4.40 -9.39
CA GLN A 120 15.90 -3.06 -9.96
C GLN A 120 14.53 -2.65 -10.51
N LEU A 121 13.88 -1.65 -9.90
CA LEU A 121 12.58 -1.16 -10.35
C LEU A 121 12.71 -0.07 -11.41
N SER A 122 13.69 0.82 -11.22
CA SER A 122 14.05 1.92 -12.11
C SER A 122 15.55 2.18 -12.01
N VAL A 123 16.10 3.19 -12.70
CA VAL A 123 17.51 3.59 -12.54
C VAL A 123 17.82 4.05 -11.10
N HIS A 124 16.82 4.57 -10.38
CA HIS A 124 16.99 5.17 -9.05
C HIS A 124 16.41 4.30 -7.92
N ASP A 125 15.46 3.43 -8.23
CA ASP A 125 14.72 2.65 -7.25
C ASP A 125 15.14 1.18 -7.29
N THR A 126 15.53 0.67 -6.14
CA THR A 126 15.81 -0.74 -5.91
C THR A 126 15.10 -1.24 -4.65
N LEU A 127 14.80 -2.53 -4.63
CA LEU A 127 14.37 -3.22 -3.42
C LEU A 127 15.09 -4.55 -3.28
N ILE A 128 15.08 -5.09 -2.06
CA ILE A 128 15.68 -6.38 -1.76
C ILE A 128 14.57 -7.30 -1.24
N LEU A 129 14.45 -8.48 -1.81
CA LEU A 129 13.70 -9.58 -1.23
C LEU A 129 14.72 -10.49 -0.56
N SER A 130 14.58 -10.72 0.74
CA SER A 130 15.48 -11.60 1.48
C SER A 130 14.69 -12.67 2.18
N GLN A 131 15.18 -13.91 2.15
CA GLN A 131 14.73 -14.89 3.11
C GLN A 131 14.95 -14.32 4.51
N PRO A 132 13.97 -14.48 5.40
CA PRO A 132 14.20 -14.15 6.78
C PRO A 132 15.40 -14.95 7.28
N VAL A 133 16.39 -14.26 7.84
CA VAL A 133 17.51 -14.91 8.52
C VAL A 133 16.91 -15.74 9.65
N CYS A 134 17.50 -16.88 10.00
CA CYS A 134 17.13 -17.62 11.22
C CYS A 134 17.44 -16.74 12.45
N THR A 135 16.59 -15.76 12.70
CA THR A 135 16.58 -14.97 13.92
C THR A 135 15.72 -15.71 14.92
N PRO A 136 16.04 -15.67 16.22
CA PRO A 136 15.21 -16.29 17.25
C PRO A 136 13.81 -15.65 17.37
N LEU A 137 13.58 -14.52 16.70
CA LEU A 137 12.31 -13.81 16.70
C LEU A 137 11.34 -14.43 15.68
N PRO A 138 10.06 -14.59 16.04
CA PRO A 138 9.06 -15.12 15.13
C PRO A 138 8.93 -14.22 13.92
N LEU A 139 8.92 -14.84 12.74
CA LEU A 139 8.71 -14.19 11.45
C LEU A 139 7.23 -13.87 11.23
N SER A 140 6.59 -13.31 12.25
CA SER A 140 5.39 -12.53 12.04
C SER A 140 5.90 -11.21 11.47
N GLY A 141 5.45 -10.76 10.30
CA GLY A 141 5.89 -9.46 9.79
C GLY A 141 5.33 -8.27 10.60
N ALA A 142 5.16 -8.46 11.91
CA ALA A 142 4.91 -7.42 12.87
C ALA A 142 6.14 -6.52 12.98
N ASP A 143 5.92 -5.22 12.99
CA ASP A 143 6.94 -4.23 13.26
C ASP A 143 6.99 -3.95 14.76
N TYR A 144 7.84 -4.69 15.46
CA TYR A 144 8.04 -4.53 16.91
C TYR A 144 8.61 -3.14 17.27
N GLY A 145 9.32 -2.48 16.36
CA GLY A 145 9.81 -1.12 16.57
C GLY A 145 8.64 -0.14 16.64
N THR A 146 7.73 -0.21 15.67
CA THR A 146 6.49 0.59 15.67
C THR A 146 5.60 0.25 16.86
N LEU A 147 5.48 -1.03 17.24
CA LEU A 147 4.74 -1.43 18.44
C LEU A 147 5.28 -0.75 19.69
N LEU A 148 6.61 -0.82 19.92
CA LEU A 148 7.26 -0.24 21.08
C LEU A 148 7.17 1.28 21.09
N MET A 149 7.34 1.94 19.94
CA MET A 149 7.20 3.40 19.84
C MET A 149 5.79 3.89 20.15
N ASN A 150 4.76 3.12 19.78
CA ASN A 150 3.37 3.51 19.98
C ASN A 150 2.82 3.17 21.37
N LEU A 151 3.23 2.04 21.96
CA LEU A 151 2.69 1.55 23.23
C LEU A 151 3.62 1.79 24.43
N GLY A 152 4.93 1.92 24.21
CA GLY A 152 5.91 1.94 25.29
C GLY A 152 6.17 0.56 25.90
N SER A 153 7.24 0.43 26.68
CA SER A 153 7.71 -0.85 27.19
C SER A 153 6.71 -1.56 28.13
N GLU A 154 6.04 -0.82 29.02
CA GLU A 154 5.13 -1.41 30.01
C GLU A 154 3.88 -2.02 29.36
N ASN A 155 3.25 -1.30 28.43
CA ASN A 155 2.09 -1.81 27.70
C ASN A 155 2.48 -2.97 26.77
N CYS A 156 3.69 -2.91 26.16
CA CYS A 156 4.21 -4.04 25.39
C CYS A 156 4.39 -5.29 26.26
N ALA A 157 4.94 -5.16 27.47
CA ALA A 157 5.11 -6.28 28.39
C ALA A 157 3.80 -6.88 28.90
N THR A 158 2.72 -6.11 28.89
CA THR A 158 1.37 -6.59 29.25
C THR A 158 0.71 -7.36 28.11
N LEU A 159 1.07 -7.06 26.85
CA LEU A 159 0.48 -7.65 25.65
C LEU A 159 1.15 -8.97 25.22
N LEU A 160 2.45 -9.11 25.52
CA LEU A 160 3.30 -10.25 25.13
C LEU A 160 3.30 -11.35 26.19
#